data_AF-A0A6C0CUF5-F1
#
_entry.id   AF-A0A6C0CUF5-F1
#
_cell.length_a   1.000
_cell.length_b   1.000
_cell.length_c   1.000
_cell.angle_alpha   90.00
_cell.angle_beta   90.00
_cell.angle_gamma   90.00
#
_symmetry.space_group_name_H-M   'P 1'
#
loop_
_entity.id
_entity.type
_entity.pdbx_description
1 polymer ?
#
loop_
_entity_poly.entity_id
_entity_poly.type
_entity_poly.pdbx_seq_one_letter_code
_entity_poly.pdbx_strand_id
1 'polypeptide(L)'
;MEAPPWFDSSRLNLGSIGKVFGVMTLFGLALAAIIPYFQCSSSPNLFEHSGTVVYYGFLWGFVPAVVYLILQVSPRLSDHEFAKGAQTLLGWSGSTDFVTLGTTLALFLMTLVMTTYILHRVEANICQPTVDELATFQENLMKTLKKKETTS
;
A
#
# COMPACT_ATOMS: atom_id res chain seq x y z
N MET A 1 5.56 24.17 28.93
CA MET A 1 4.83 24.25 27.64
C MET A 1 3.76 23.20 27.70
N GLU A 2 2.50 23.60 27.76
CA GLU A 2 1.38 22.65 27.73
C GLU A 2 1.26 22.07 26.31
N ALA A 3 1.01 20.77 26.22
CA ALA A 3 0.79 20.12 24.94
C ALA A 3 -0.50 20.68 24.30
N PRO A 4 -0.52 20.87 22.97
CA PRO A 4 -1.71 21.33 22.30
C PRO A 4 -2.87 20.34 22.48
N PRO A 5 -4.14 20.78 22.53
CA PRO A 5 -5.30 19.96 22.87
C PRO A 5 -5.62 18.84 21.87
N TRP A 6 -4.91 18.79 20.74
CA TRP A 6 -5.01 17.75 19.73
C TRP A 6 -3.88 16.71 19.81
N PHE A 7 -2.99 16.81 20.80
CA PHE A 7 -1.88 15.89 21.02
C PHE A 7 -2.00 15.23 22.40
N ASP A 8 -2.24 13.92 22.42
CA ASP A 8 -2.33 13.12 23.64
C ASP A 8 -1.32 11.96 23.64
N SER A 9 -0.20 12.16 24.34
CA SER A 9 0.87 11.15 24.46
C SER A 9 0.52 10.01 25.42
N SER A 10 -0.52 10.16 26.26
CA SER A 10 -0.92 9.11 27.21
C SER A 10 -1.52 7.88 26.53
N ARG A 11 -1.97 8.04 25.28
CA ARG A 11 -2.51 6.97 24.43
C ARG A 11 -1.43 6.17 23.68
N LEU A 12 -0.16 6.54 23.80
CA LEU A 12 0.94 5.84 23.13
C LEU A 12 1.14 4.44 23.73
N ASN A 13 0.83 3.41 22.95
CA ASN A 13 1.11 2.03 23.29
C ASN A 13 2.10 1.41 22.28
N LEU A 14 3.39 1.45 22.61
CA LEU A 14 4.46 0.87 21.79
C LEU A 14 4.24 -0.61 21.47
N GLY A 15 3.67 -1.37 22.39
CA GLY A 15 3.33 -2.78 22.16
C GLY A 15 2.27 -2.96 21.08
N SER A 16 1.25 -2.10 21.07
CA SER A 16 0.21 -2.11 20.02
C SER A 16 0.77 -1.68 18.67
N ILE A 17 1.56 -0.60 18.64
CA ILE A 17 2.23 -0.11 17.41
C ILE A 17 3.12 -1.21 16.83
N GLY A 18 3.92 -1.89 17.66
CA GLY A 18 4.77 -2.99 17.23
C GLY A 18 4.00 -4.17 16.66
N LYS A 19 2.84 -4.52 17.23
CA LYS A 19 1.96 -5.58 16.69
C LYS A 19 1.38 -5.19 15.33
N VAL A 20 0.86 -3.96 15.19
CA VAL A 20 0.33 -3.46 13.92
C VAL A 20 1.42 -3.49 12.86
N PHE A 21 2.61 -2.98 13.18
CA PHE A 21 3.75 -3.02 12.28
C PHE A 21 4.11 -4.45 11.87
N GLY A 22 4.30 -5.36 12.84
CA GLY A 22 4.70 -6.74 12.56
C GLY A 22 3.69 -7.50 11.68
N VAL A 23 2.39 -7.42 12.01
CA VAL A 23 1.34 -8.09 11.21
C VAL A 23 1.28 -7.50 9.80
N MET A 24 1.35 -6.17 9.70
CA MET A 24 1.27 -5.51 8.40
C MET A 24 2.50 -5.82 7.55
N THR A 25 3.72 -5.78 8.10
CA THR A 25 4.94 -6.14 7.38
C THR A 25 4.89 -7.57 6.85
N LEU A 26 4.44 -8.54 7.65
CA LEU A 26 4.31 -9.94 7.20
C LEU A 26 3.34 -10.06 6.02
N PHE A 27 2.20 -9.38 6.10
CA PHE A 27 1.22 -9.38 5.02
C PHE A 27 1.75 -8.67 3.76
N GLY A 28 2.43 -7.53 3.93
CA GLY A 28 3.08 -6.80 2.85
C GLY A 28 4.16 -7.61 2.14
N LEU A 29 4.97 -8.36 2.88
CA LEU A 29 5.97 -9.28 2.31
C LEU A 29 5.31 -10.39 1.50
N ALA A 30 4.22 -10.98 2.03
CA ALA A 30 3.46 -11.99 1.31
C ALA A 30 2.88 -11.43 0.00
N LEU A 31 2.26 -10.26 0.04
CA LEU A 31 1.73 -9.60 -1.15
C LEU A 31 2.84 -9.28 -2.18
N ALA A 32 3.95 -8.68 -1.74
CA ALA A 32 5.04 -8.32 -2.63
C ALA A 32 5.70 -9.54 -3.31
N ALA A 33 5.65 -10.72 -2.67
CA ALA A 33 6.10 -11.97 -3.27
C ALA A 33 5.05 -12.60 -4.21
N ILE A 34 3.77 -12.49 -3.89
CA ILE A 34 2.65 -13.09 -4.65
C ILE A 34 2.35 -12.30 -5.94
N ILE A 35 2.39 -10.97 -5.89
CA ILE A 35 2.03 -10.09 -7.02
C ILE A 35 2.83 -10.43 -8.30
N PRO A 36 4.17 -10.52 -8.27
CA PRO A 36 4.96 -10.88 -9.45
C PRO A 36 4.63 -12.26 -9.99
N TYR A 37 4.32 -13.21 -9.11
CA TYR A 37 4.03 -14.59 -9.49
C TYR A 37 2.77 -14.68 -10.38
N PHE A 38 1.77 -13.85 -10.12
CA PHE A 38 0.51 -13.84 -10.89
C PHE A 38 0.49 -12.84 -12.04
N GLN A 39 1.29 -11.76 -11.98
CA GLN A 39 1.24 -10.68 -12.97
C GLN A 39 2.36 -10.73 -14.02
N CYS A 40 3.52 -11.31 -13.72
CA CYS A 40 4.61 -11.38 -14.71
C CYS A 40 4.35 -12.53 -15.72
N SER A 41 4.55 -12.24 -17.02
CA SER A 41 4.42 -13.24 -18.11
C SER A 41 5.51 -14.32 -18.09
N SER A 42 6.67 -13.98 -17.52
CA SER A 42 7.84 -14.85 -17.38
C SER A 42 8.14 -15.04 -15.91
N SER A 43 8.52 -16.25 -15.49
CA SER A 43 8.69 -16.60 -14.07
C SER A 43 9.74 -15.69 -13.43
N PRO A 44 9.37 -14.76 -12.54
CA PRO A 44 10.34 -13.87 -11.93
C PRO A 44 11.22 -14.69 -10.98
N ASN A 45 12.54 -14.56 -11.11
CA ASN A 45 13.47 -15.13 -10.14
C ASN A 45 13.28 -14.39 -8.80
N LEU A 46 12.44 -14.94 -7.92
CA LEU A 46 12.17 -14.41 -6.58
C LEU A 46 13.43 -14.14 -5.76
N PHE A 47 14.50 -14.91 -6.00
CA PHE A 47 15.78 -14.75 -5.32
C PHE A 47 16.53 -13.48 -5.77
N GLU A 48 16.46 -13.16 -7.06
CA GLU A 48 17.11 -11.99 -7.67
C GLU A 48 16.41 -10.69 -7.26
N HIS A 49 15.09 -10.71 -7.11
CA HIS A 49 14.29 -9.55 -6.67
C HIS A 49 14.00 -9.53 -5.16
N SER A 50 14.68 -10.36 -4.36
CA SER A 50 14.45 -10.47 -2.92
C SER A 50 14.58 -9.14 -2.18
N GLY A 51 15.54 -8.29 -2.57
CA GLY A 51 15.71 -6.94 -2.00
C GLY A 51 14.49 -6.03 -2.24
N THR A 52 13.91 -6.11 -3.45
CA THR A 52 12.72 -5.33 -3.84
C THR A 52 11.48 -5.79 -3.07
N VAL A 53 11.29 -7.10 -2.94
CA VAL A 53 10.19 -7.70 -2.16
C VAL A 53 10.27 -7.29 -0.69
N VAL A 54 11.47 -7.37 -0.09
CA VAL A 54 11.69 -6.97 1.31
C VAL A 54 11.43 -5.48 1.51
N TYR A 55 11.97 -4.63 0.62
CA TYR A 55 11.79 -3.19 0.69
C TYR A 55 10.31 -2.79 0.65
N TYR A 56 9.55 -3.29 -0.33
CA TYR A 56 8.14 -2.95 -0.47
C TYR A 56 7.28 -3.58 0.63
N GLY A 57 7.58 -4.81 1.07
CA GLY A 57 6.88 -5.42 2.21
C GLY A 57 7.10 -4.65 3.51
N PHE A 58 8.32 -4.16 3.75
CA PHE A 58 8.61 -3.29 4.90
C PHE A 58 7.89 -1.95 4.80
N LEU A 59 7.89 -1.33 3.62
CA LEU A 59 7.18 -0.08 3.36
C LEU A 59 5.67 -0.24 3.62
N TRP A 60 5.08 -1.37 3.23
CA TRP A 60 3.66 -1.67 3.47
C TRP A 60 3.33 -1.78 4.96
N GLY A 61 4.25 -2.25 5.80
CA GLY A 61 4.06 -2.27 7.25
C GLY A 61 4.36 -0.93 7.91
N PHE A 62 5.39 -0.23 7.44
CA PHE A 62 5.86 1.02 8.02
C PHE A 62 4.83 2.14 7.88
N VAL A 63 4.26 2.32 6.69
CA VAL A 63 3.34 3.44 6.43
C VAL A 63 2.05 3.36 7.27
N PRO A 64 1.32 2.23 7.33
CA PRO A 64 0.18 2.09 8.23
C PRO A 64 0.55 2.19 9.71
N ALA A 65 1.74 1.73 10.12
CA ALA A 65 2.19 1.86 11.51
C ALA A 65 2.44 3.33 11.91
N VAL A 66 3.02 4.14 11.00
CA VAL A 66 3.17 5.58 11.20
C VAL A 66 1.80 6.26 11.27
N VAL A 67 0.87 5.89 10.39
CA VAL A 67 -0.49 6.44 10.44
C VAL A 67 -1.21 6.05 11.73
N TYR A 68 -1.07 4.80 12.18
CA TYR A 68 -1.60 4.36 13.48
C TYR A 68 -1.04 5.20 14.63
N LEU A 69 0.27 5.47 14.62
CA LEU A 69 0.90 6.33 15.62
C LEU A 69 0.29 7.74 15.60
N ILE A 70 0.13 8.33 14.42
CA ILE A 70 -0.48 9.67 14.25
C ILE A 70 -1.92 9.68 14.79
N LEU A 71 -2.71 8.64 14.54
CA LEU A 71 -4.08 8.52 15.04
C LEU A 71 -4.13 8.36 16.56
N GLN A 72 -3.20 7.62 17.16
CA GLN A 72 -3.11 7.46 18.61
C GLN A 72 -2.80 8.79 19.32
N VAL A 73 -1.89 9.59 18.75
CA VAL A 73 -1.55 10.90 19.33
C VAL A 73 -2.55 12.00 18.97
N SER A 74 -3.39 11.81 17.95
CA SER A 74 -4.34 12.80 17.47
C SER A 74 -5.80 12.36 17.62
N PRO A 75 -6.40 12.52 18.81
CA PRO A 75 -7.78 12.12 19.07
C PRO A 75 -8.79 12.83 18.15
N ARG A 76 -8.47 14.02 17.64
CA ARG A 76 -9.34 14.75 16.71
C ARG A 76 -9.50 14.02 15.36
N LEU A 77 -8.45 13.35 14.88
CA LEU A 77 -8.50 12.61 13.62
C LEU A 77 -9.29 11.31 13.79
N SER A 78 -8.99 10.52 14.82
CA SER A 78 -9.67 9.24 15.08
C SER A 78 -11.14 9.44 15.46
N ASP A 79 -11.42 10.37 16.37
CA ASP A 79 -12.71 10.43 17.08
C ASP A 79 -13.73 11.28 16.31
N HIS A 80 -13.27 12.16 15.40
CA HIS A 80 -14.13 13.14 14.74
C HIS A 80 -14.18 13.00 13.22
N GLU A 81 -13.04 13.02 12.53
CA GLU A 81 -13.01 13.02 11.05
C GLU A 81 -13.25 11.60 10.50
N PHE A 82 -12.44 10.63 10.92
CA PHE A 82 -12.56 9.27 10.43
C PHE A 82 -13.77 8.53 10.98
N ALA A 83 -14.18 8.80 12.22
CA ALA A 83 -15.39 8.20 12.78
C ALA A 83 -16.67 8.65 12.03
N LYS A 84 -16.80 9.94 11.70
CA LYS A 84 -17.91 10.45 10.87
C LYS A 84 -17.88 9.89 9.45
N GLY A 85 -16.69 9.79 8.86
CA GLY A 85 -16.49 9.13 7.58
C GLY A 85 -16.95 7.67 7.60
N ALA A 86 -16.61 6.92 8.65
CA ALA A 86 -17.00 5.52 8.80
C ALA A 86 -18.51 5.35 8.99
N GLN A 87 -19.14 6.22 9.78
CA GLN A 87 -20.60 6.22 9.94
C GLN A 87 -21.33 6.47 8.62
N THR A 88 -20.81 7.39 7.80
CA THR A 88 -21.44 7.78 6.54
C THR A 88 -21.18 6.78 5.41
N LEU A 89 -19.94 6.29 5.29
CA LEU A 89 -19.52 5.38 4.22
C LEU A 89 -19.93 3.93 4.46
N LEU A 90 -19.92 3.48 5.73
CA LEU A 90 -20.21 2.08 6.09
C LEU A 90 -21.61 1.90 6.70
N GLY A 91 -22.38 2.99 6.84
CA GLY A 91 -23.73 2.95 7.43
C GLY A 91 -23.76 2.48 8.89
N TRP A 92 -22.63 2.57 9.60
CA TRP A 92 -22.48 1.99 10.93
C TRP A 92 -23.15 2.90 11.98
N SER A 93 -24.28 2.45 12.55
CA SER A 93 -25.05 3.19 13.57
C SER A 93 -24.98 2.59 14.98
N GLY A 94 -24.25 1.50 15.19
CA GLY A 94 -24.09 0.84 16.48
C GLY A 94 -23.20 1.56 17.51
N SER A 95 -23.38 1.24 18.79
CA SER A 95 -22.69 1.81 19.97
C SER A 95 -21.22 1.35 20.14
N THR A 96 -20.50 1.24 19.03
CA THR A 96 -19.07 0.89 19.04
C THR A 96 -18.22 2.11 19.33
N ASP A 97 -17.12 1.90 20.05
CA ASP A 97 -16.16 2.93 20.45
C ASP A 97 -15.64 3.69 19.21
N PHE A 98 -16.01 4.98 19.10
CA PHE A 98 -15.79 5.82 17.91
C PHE A 98 -14.31 5.89 17.51
N VAL A 99 -13.42 5.83 18.49
CA VAL A 99 -11.96 5.82 18.33
C VAL A 99 -11.52 4.59 17.51
N THR A 100 -12.06 3.42 17.86
CA THR A 100 -11.72 2.15 17.20
C THR A 100 -12.26 2.13 15.77
N LEU A 101 -13.46 2.67 15.57
CA LEU A 101 -14.09 2.77 14.26
C LEU A 101 -13.28 3.66 13.30
N GLY A 102 -12.94 4.87 13.74
CA GLY A 102 -12.15 5.81 12.94
C GLY A 102 -10.75 5.29 12.65
N THR A 103 -10.11 4.67 13.64
CA THR A 103 -8.78 4.07 13.46
C THR A 103 -8.82 2.91 12.47
N THR A 104 -9.85 2.07 12.52
CA THR A 104 -10.01 0.94 11.59
C THR A 104 -10.22 1.41 10.16
N LEU A 105 -11.09 2.41 9.94
CA LEU A 105 -11.30 2.98 8.61
C LEU A 105 -10.02 3.60 8.05
N ALA A 106 -9.31 4.39 8.85
CA ALA A 106 -8.07 5.03 8.41
C ALA A 106 -7.01 4.00 8.04
N LEU A 107 -6.84 2.95 8.85
CA LEU A 107 -5.94 1.84 8.54
C LEU A 107 -6.35 1.10 7.26
N PHE A 108 -7.65 0.84 7.08
CA PHE A 108 -8.15 0.19 5.86
C PHE A 108 -7.91 1.02 4.60
N LEU A 109 -8.14 2.33 4.65
CA LEU A 109 -7.86 3.22 3.52
C LEU A 109 -6.36 3.26 3.22
N MET A 110 -5.51 3.30 4.24
CA MET A 110 -4.06 3.30 4.05
C MET A 110 -3.54 1.98 3.52
N THR A 111 -4.05 0.83 3.98
CA THR A 111 -3.66 -0.46 3.41
C THR A 111 -4.11 -0.60 1.97
N LEU A 112 -5.27 -0.05 1.58
CA LEU A 112 -5.69 0.01 0.18
C LEU A 112 -4.74 0.87 -0.67
N VAL A 113 -4.43 2.09 -0.24
CA VAL A 113 -3.48 2.98 -0.95
C VAL A 113 -2.12 2.30 -1.12
N MET A 114 -1.60 1.69 -0.05
CA MET A 114 -0.32 1.01 -0.09
C MET A 114 -0.34 -0.25 -0.95
N THR A 115 -1.44 -1.01 -0.94
CA THR A 115 -1.60 -2.20 -1.81
C THR A 115 -1.57 -1.79 -3.27
N THR A 116 -2.32 -0.76 -3.65
CA THR A 116 -2.32 -0.24 -5.02
C THR A 116 -0.94 0.29 -5.42
N TYR A 117 -0.27 1.04 -4.53
CA TYR A 117 1.08 1.53 -4.78
C TYR A 117 2.08 0.38 -5.01
N ILE A 118 2.04 -0.65 -4.16
CA ILE A 118 2.92 -1.81 -4.26
C ILE A 118 2.64 -2.58 -5.52
N LEU A 119 1.38 -2.85 -5.88
CA LEU A 119 1.03 -3.51 -7.13
C LEU A 119 1.75 -2.84 -8.32
N HIS A 120 1.58 -1.54 -8.50
CA HIS A 120 2.16 -0.81 -9.63
C HIS A 120 3.69 -0.78 -9.59
N ARG A 121 4.29 -0.63 -8.40
CA ARG A 121 5.74 -0.53 -8.26
C ARG A 121 6.46 -1.86 -8.34
N VAL A 122 5.88 -2.90 -7.76
CA VAL A 122 6.41 -4.26 -7.79
C VAL A 122 6.29 -4.81 -9.20
N GLU A 123 5.16 -4.60 -9.88
CA GLU A 123 5.00 -4.95 -11.29
C GLU A 123 6.06 -4.24 -12.15
N ALA A 124 6.22 -2.92 -12.03
CA ALA A 124 7.19 -2.17 -12.83
C ALA A 124 8.66 -2.55 -12.58
N ASN A 125 9.00 -2.97 -11.36
CA ASN A 125 10.39 -3.29 -10.98
C ASN A 125 10.75 -4.76 -11.18
N ILE A 126 9.77 -5.67 -11.12
CA ILE A 126 10.00 -7.12 -11.19
C ILE A 126 9.58 -7.67 -12.56
N CYS A 127 8.49 -7.19 -13.15
CA CYS A 127 8.06 -7.61 -14.48
C CYS A 127 8.72 -6.76 -15.58
N GLN A 128 10.05 -6.65 -15.58
CA GLN A 128 10.74 -6.00 -16.68
C GLN A 128 10.64 -6.87 -17.94
N PRO A 129 10.20 -6.33 -19.09
CA PRO A 129 10.17 -7.08 -20.33
C PRO A 129 11.59 -7.50 -20.71
N THR A 130 11.72 -8.73 -21.20
CA THR A 130 13.01 -9.24 -21.65
C THR A 130 13.56 -8.41 -22.81
N VAL A 131 14.88 -8.37 -22.97
CA VAL A 131 15.54 -7.59 -24.06
C VAL A 131 15.01 -8.03 -25.44
N ASP A 132 14.69 -9.31 -25.58
CA ASP A 132 14.08 -9.89 -26.77
C ASP A 132 12.64 -9.42 -26.98
N GLU A 133 11.82 -9.34 -25.93
CA GLU A 133 10.47 -8.75 -26.03
C GLU A 133 10.52 -7.27 -26.42
N LEU A 134 11.45 -6.49 -25.87
CA LEU A 134 11.65 -5.08 -26.27
C LEU A 134 12.05 -4.96 -27.75
N ALA A 135 12.96 -5.81 -28.21
CA ALA A 135 13.38 -5.84 -29.61
C ALA A 135 12.21 -6.19 -30.54
N THR A 136 11.42 -7.21 -30.17
CA THR A 136 10.24 -7.64 -30.93
C THR A 136 9.16 -6.56 -30.94
N PHE A 137 8.98 -5.84 -29.84
CA PHE A 137 8.05 -4.73 -29.73
C PHE A 137 8.45 -3.53 -30.60
N GLN A 138 9.75 -3.16 -30.58
CA GLN A 138 10.29 -2.13 -31.48
C GLN A 138 10.13 -2.51 -32.96
N GLU A 139 10.40 -3.77 -33.30
CA GLU A 139 10.27 -4.23 -34.68
C GLU A 139 8.81 -4.21 -35.16
N ASN A 140 7.87 -4.59 -34.29
CA ASN A 140 6.44 -4.50 -34.57
C ASN A 140 5.95 -3.06 -34.70
N LEU A 141 6.39 -2.15 -33.83
CA LEU A 141 6.10 -0.71 -33.93
C LEU A 141 6.59 -0.12 -35.25
N MET A 142 7.83 -0.44 -35.64
CA MET A 142 8.43 0.00 -36.92
C MET A 142 7.63 -0.54 -38.12
N LYS A 143 7.16 -1.79 -38.06
CA LYS A 143 6.29 -2.37 -39.11
C LYS A 143 4.92 -1.68 -39.17
N THR A 144 4.32 -1.37 -38.02
CA THR A 144 3.02 -0.67 -37.98
C THR A 144 3.12 0.77 -38.47
N LEU A 145 4.20 1.48 -38.14
CA LEU A 145 4.45 2.85 -38.62
C LEU A 145 4.68 2.88 -40.12
N LYS A 146 5.52 1.98 -40.67
CA LYS A 146 5.71 1.85 -42.12
C LYS A 146 4.41 1.52 -42.86
N LYS A 147 3.55 0.66 -42.29
CA LYS A 147 2.23 0.38 -42.85
C LYS A 147 1.32 1.61 -42.84
N LYS A 148 1.34 2.40 -41.76
CA LYS A 148 0.54 3.64 -41.69
C LYS A 148 1.02 4.72 -42.66
N GLU A 149 2.32 4.85 -42.88
CA GLU A 149 2.87 5.79 -43.89
C GLU A 149 2.56 5.38 -45.33
N THR A 150 2.53 4.08 -45.63
CA THR A 150 2.21 3.58 -47.00
C THR A 150 0.72 3.52 -47.30
N THR A 151 -0.14 3.73 -46.29
CA THR A 151 -1.61 3.77 -46.44
C THR A 151 -2.18 5.19 -46.31
N SER A 152 -1.31 6.22 -46.26
CA SER A 152 -1.66 7.64 -46.38
C SER A 152 -1.28 8.16 -47.76
#